data_AF-A0A4Q4RXF4-F1
#
_entry.id   AF-A0A4Q4RXF4-F1
#
_cell.length_a   1.000
_cell.length_b   1.000
_cell.length_c   1.000
_cell.angle_alpha   90.00
_cell.angle_beta   90.00
_cell.angle_gamma   90.00
#
_symmetry.space_group_name_H-M   'P 1'
#
loop_
_entity.id
_entity.type
_entity.pdbx_description
1 polymer ?
#
loop_
_entity_poly.entity_id
_entity_poly.type
_entity_poly.pdbx_seq_one_letter_code
_entity_poly.pdbx_strand_id
1 'polypeptide(L)'
;MSEDAAPPAAPSTQAAPASIPRYFRNDAPLARRDPHKQLLASLDRLITDYPPHHVPPGGGLYYGPISVAYLFYALHNIYPDLTLDEYPLNTWSAAYIEQAQAHIKEFPAPSPKKCGISNDIMSLLALYAVTAQDPDTVKELCDHAAVMLEDETSNEWLFGRAGYLYLLRLVRGAFAHNKDVIELIEDTADEVIENIMQSPRPWKWHGKAYVGAVHGAIGIITQIVLTDPSWASKLEAELGALLSYQYESGNFPSSLPPGRDKLVQVCHGAPGVVTSLLSIRKYFPGLHERIDRVIAKARECIWERGLLTKEPCICHGITGNALALDGKQFEHFLTYTTGHEIKSMAKDGMLEKSDDPSALWCGEAGRAWAWAVADKDLDKRLLGYNDI
;
A
#
# COMPACT_ATOMS: atom_id res chain seq x y z
N MET A 1 72.70 7.63 28.28
CA MET A 1 71.40 7.92 28.91
C MET A 1 70.40 7.99 27.77
N SER A 2 69.71 6.89 27.51
CA SER A 2 68.68 6.75 26.48
C SER A 2 67.34 7.16 27.08
N GLU A 3 66.65 8.11 26.42
CA GLU A 3 65.29 8.52 26.77
C GLU A 3 64.29 7.45 26.33
N ASP A 4 63.53 6.92 27.28
CA ASP A 4 62.37 6.06 27.05
C ASP A 4 61.17 6.91 26.61
N ALA A 5 60.67 6.70 25.39
CA ALA A 5 59.41 7.24 24.92
C ALA A 5 58.29 6.19 25.09
N ALA A 6 57.25 6.55 25.86
CA ALA A 6 56.09 5.70 26.09
C ALA A 6 55.24 5.51 24.81
N PRO A 7 54.62 4.32 24.62
CA PRO A 7 53.82 4.03 23.43
C PRO A 7 52.46 4.77 23.44
N PRO A 8 51.89 5.09 22.26
CA PRO A 8 50.63 5.81 22.16
C PRO A 8 49.45 4.96 22.62
N ALA A 9 48.50 5.59 23.31
CA ALA A 9 47.27 4.99 23.78
C ALA A 9 46.40 4.49 22.61
N ALA A 10 45.83 3.29 22.76
CA ALA A 10 44.92 2.69 21.80
C ALA A 10 43.66 3.57 21.61
N PRO A 11 43.12 3.66 20.38
CA PRO A 11 41.94 4.46 20.13
C PRO A 11 40.74 3.88 20.88
N SER A 12 40.04 4.73 21.62
CA SER A 12 38.78 4.37 22.28
C SER A 12 37.81 3.83 21.24
N THR A 13 37.38 2.58 21.40
CA THR A 13 36.27 1.99 20.66
C THR A 13 35.02 2.82 20.92
N GLN A 14 34.68 3.71 19.99
CA GLN A 14 33.37 4.36 19.97
C GLN A 14 32.32 3.25 19.87
N ALA A 15 31.45 3.17 20.89
CA ALA A 15 30.29 2.30 20.84
C ALA A 15 29.46 2.69 19.61
N ALA A 16 29.06 1.71 18.81
CA ALA A 16 28.15 1.94 17.69
C ALA A 16 26.88 2.64 18.21
N PRO A 17 26.34 3.64 17.49
CA PRO A 17 25.12 4.31 17.91
C PRO A 17 24.00 3.29 18.11
N ALA A 18 23.24 3.43 19.19
CA ALA A 18 22.12 2.55 19.48
C ALA A 18 21.12 2.58 18.31
N SER A 19 20.77 1.41 17.77
CA SER A 19 19.80 1.31 16.68
C SER A 19 18.43 1.80 17.15
N ILE A 20 17.79 2.67 16.36
CA ILE A 20 16.41 3.12 16.60
C ILE A 20 15.51 1.87 16.76
N PRO A 21 14.70 1.77 17.83
CA PRO A 21 13.79 0.64 18.00
C PRO A 21 12.76 0.63 16.85
N ARG A 22 12.16 -0.52 16.52
CA ARG A 22 11.21 -0.62 15.39
C ARG A 22 9.86 0.07 15.63
N TYR A 23 9.48 0.17 16.89
CA TYR A 23 8.23 0.74 17.36
C TYR A 23 8.45 1.29 18.76
N PHE A 24 7.58 2.18 19.19
CA PHE A 24 7.52 2.67 20.57
C PHE A 24 6.29 2.13 21.28
N ARG A 25 6.31 2.15 22.62
CA ARG A 25 5.23 1.61 23.43
C ARG A 25 3.98 2.47 23.27
N ASN A 26 2.83 1.81 23.22
CA ASN A 26 1.52 2.42 23.23
C ASN A 26 1.01 2.54 24.69
N ASP A 27 1.57 3.47 25.45
CA ASP A 27 1.26 3.69 26.87
C ASP A 27 0.50 5.00 27.16
N ALA A 28 0.31 5.83 26.13
CA ALA A 28 -0.45 7.07 26.24
C ALA A 28 -1.97 6.79 26.35
N PRO A 29 -2.73 7.67 27.01
CA PRO A 29 -4.19 7.60 26.99
C PRO A 29 -4.73 7.71 25.55
N LEU A 30 -5.89 7.05 25.31
CA LEU A 30 -6.62 7.21 24.05
C LEU A 30 -6.86 8.68 23.74
N ALA A 31 -6.57 9.05 22.51
CA ALA A 31 -6.61 10.43 22.03
C ALA A 31 -7.20 10.47 20.62
N ARG A 32 -7.64 11.65 20.20
CA ARG A 32 -8.08 11.90 18.83
C ARG A 32 -7.69 13.31 18.40
N ARG A 33 -7.65 13.53 17.09
CA ARG A 33 -7.48 14.85 16.45
C ARG A 33 -8.70 15.14 15.57
N ASP A 34 -8.86 16.39 15.18
CA ASP A 34 -9.82 16.80 14.15
C ASP A 34 -9.33 16.25 12.78
N PRO A 35 -10.01 15.25 12.19
CA PRO A 35 -9.52 14.63 10.97
C PRO A 35 -9.50 15.59 9.78
N HIS A 36 -10.52 16.42 9.61
CA HIS A 36 -10.58 17.40 8.53
C HIS A 36 -9.38 18.35 8.57
N LYS A 37 -9.08 18.88 9.75
CA LYS A 37 -7.93 19.78 9.93
C LYS A 37 -6.61 19.09 9.62
N GLN A 38 -6.46 17.81 9.98
CA GLN A 38 -5.23 17.07 9.68
C GLN A 38 -5.12 16.67 8.20
N LEU A 39 -6.23 16.38 7.54
CA LEU A 39 -6.31 16.19 6.09
C LEU A 39 -5.81 17.45 5.37
N LEU A 40 -6.39 18.62 5.67
CA LEU A 40 -5.98 19.88 5.03
C LEU A 40 -4.50 20.18 5.27
N ALA A 41 -4.01 19.99 6.51
CA ALA A 41 -2.60 20.18 6.80
C ALA A 41 -1.68 19.20 6.05
N SER A 42 -2.13 17.97 5.81
CA SER A 42 -1.40 16.95 5.04
C SER A 42 -1.34 17.31 3.56
N LEU A 43 -2.47 17.73 2.99
CA LEU A 43 -2.56 18.17 1.60
C LEU A 43 -1.76 19.45 1.33
N ASP A 44 -1.79 20.41 2.25
CA ASP A 44 -1.00 21.65 2.19
C ASP A 44 0.51 21.36 2.14
N ARG A 45 1.00 20.46 3.00
CA ARG A 45 2.40 19.97 2.92
C ARG A 45 2.69 19.27 1.61
N LEU A 46 1.77 18.45 1.11
CA LEU A 46 1.95 17.72 -0.13
C LEU A 46 2.17 18.67 -1.32
N ILE A 47 1.35 19.71 -1.45
CA ILE A 47 1.49 20.68 -2.56
C ILE A 47 2.63 21.68 -2.36
N THR A 48 2.98 22.01 -1.12
CA THR A 48 4.03 23.00 -0.81
C THR A 48 5.42 22.40 -0.82
N ASP A 49 5.60 21.25 -0.16
CA ASP A 49 6.91 20.61 -0.02
C ASP A 49 7.22 19.70 -1.22
N TYR A 50 6.18 19.16 -1.87
CA TYR A 50 6.30 18.22 -2.98
C TYR A 50 5.45 18.59 -4.21
N PRO A 51 5.50 19.84 -4.72
CA PRO A 51 4.77 20.22 -5.93
C PRO A 51 5.15 19.31 -7.11
N PRO A 52 4.33 19.22 -8.17
CA PRO A 52 4.51 18.23 -9.25
C PRO A 52 5.95 18.10 -9.78
N HIS A 53 6.60 19.21 -10.10
CA HIS A 53 7.96 19.25 -10.64
C HIS A 53 9.07 18.82 -9.65
N HIS A 54 8.77 18.69 -8.35
CA HIS A 54 9.69 18.17 -7.33
C HIS A 54 9.52 16.67 -7.09
N VAL A 55 8.43 16.05 -7.57
CA VAL A 55 8.20 14.62 -7.36
C VAL A 55 8.95 13.81 -8.42
N PRO A 56 9.88 12.92 -8.02
CA PRO A 56 10.60 12.08 -8.96
C PRO A 56 9.65 11.16 -9.74
N PRO A 57 9.84 11.01 -11.05
CA PRO A 57 9.03 10.10 -11.85
C PRO A 57 9.33 8.64 -11.49
N GLY A 58 8.33 7.75 -11.59
CA GLY A 58 8.48 6.32 -11.38
C GLY A 58 7.62 5.72 -10.26
N GLY A 59 7.32 4.43 -10.38
CA GLY A 59 6.68 3.60 -9.37
C GLY A 59 5.14 3.56 -9.38
N GLY A 60 4.51 3.96 -10.48
CA GLY A 60 3.07 3.74 -10.73
C GLY A 60 2.15 4.32 -9.63
N LEU A 61 1.12 3.59 -9.20
CA LEU A 61 0.25 4.08 -8.10
C LEU A 61 0.88 3.85 -6.71
N TYR A 62 2.09 3.31 -6.61
CA TYR A 62 2.77 3.09 -5.34
C TYR A 62 3.66 4.27 -4.93
N TYR A 63 4.46 4.78 -5.88
CA TYR A 63 5.39 5.91 -5.72
C TYR A 63 5.19 7.00 -6.77
N GLY A 64 5.92 8.10 -6.61
CA GLY A 64 6.04 9.11 -7.66
C GLY A 64 4.73 9.83 -8.00
N PRO A 65 4.70 10.57 -9.13
CA PRO A 65 3.62 11.51 -9.43
C PRO A 65 2.28 10.82 -9.70
N ILE A 66 2.27 9.62 -10.31
CA ILE A 66 1.03 8.89 -10.60
C ILE A 66 0.31 8.50 -9.29
N SER A 67 1.07 8.09 -8.26
CA SER A 67 0.51 7.78 -6.94
C SER A 67 -0.13 8.99 -6.26
N VAL A 68 0.49 10.17 -6.40
CA VAL A 68 -0.02 11.43 -5.84
C VAL A 68 -1.24 11.92 -6.63
N ALA A 69 -1.21 11.82 -7.95
CA ALA A 69 -2.37 12.11 -8.79
C ALA A 69 -3.57 11.25 -8.40
N TYR A 70 -3.36 9.96 -8.17
CA TYR A 70 -4.44 9.05 -7.80
C TYR A 70 -5.09 9.41 -6.45
N LEU A 71 -4.30 9.85 -5.47
CA LEU A 71 -4.86 10.42 -4.25
C LEU A 71 -5.80 11.59 -4.55
N PHE A 72 -5.32 12.58 -5.32
CA PHE A 72 -6.11 13.78 -5.61
C PHE A 72 -7.39 13.46 -6.38
N TYR A 73 -7.32 12.53 -7.34
CA TYR A 73 -8.50 12.00 -8.02
C TYR A 73 -9.50 11.39 -7.03
N ALA A 74 -9.04 10.47 -6.17
CA ALA A 74 -9.90 9.81 -5.19
C ALA A 74 -10.54 10.81 -4.22
N LEU A 75 -9.75 11.78 -3.72
CA LEU A 75 -10.24 12.81 -2.82
C LEU A 75 -11.19 13.78 -3.51
N HIS A 76 -11.01 14.12 -4.78
CA HIS A 76 -11.94 14.97 -5.51
C HIS A 76 -13.35 14.35 -5.56
N ASN A 77 -13.44 13.04 -5.74
CA ASN A 77 -14.72 12.33 -5.73
C ASN A 77 -15.43 12.37 -4.36
N ILE A 78 -14.66 12.51 -3.27
CA ILE A 78 -15.18 12.58 -1.89
C ILE A 78 -15.45 14.03 -1.47
N TYR A 79 -14.65 14.98 -1.98
CA TYR A 79 -14.67 16.40 -1.66
C TYR A 79 -14.69 17.24 -2.95
N PRO A 80 -15.82 17.25 -3.70
CA PRO A 80 -15.89 17.91 -5.01
C PRO A 80 -15.64 19.42 -4.93
N ASP A 81 -15.99 20.04 -3.81
CA ASP A 81 -15.86 21.49 -3.61
C ASP A 81 -14.57 21.90 -2.88
N LEU A 82 -13.72 20.94 -2.47
CA LEU A 82 -12.49 21.27 -1.75
C LEU A 82 -11.44 21.84 -2.73
N THR A 83 -10.85 22.96 -2.33
CA THR A 83 -9.75 23.60 -3.04
C THR A 83 -8.50 23.66 -2.17
N LEU A 84 -7.34 23.64 -2.84
CA LEU A 84 -6.03 23.87 -2.25
C LEU A 84 -5.31 24.91 -3.10
N ASP A 85 -4.82 25.97 -2.47
CA ASP A 85 -4.28 27.14 -3.17
C ASP A 85 -5.24 27.66 -4.26
N GLU A 86 -6.53 27.76 -3.93
CA GLU A 86 -7.63 28.16 -4.84
C GLU A 86 -7.93 27.20 -6.00
N TYR A 87 -7.16 26.12 -6.18
CA TYR A 87 -7.40 25.11 -7.23
C TYR A 87 -8.18 23.90 -6.71
N PRO A 88 -9.18 23.40 -7.46
CA PRO A 88 -9.84 22.13 -7.17
C PRO A 88 -8.88 20.93 -7.16
N LEU A 89 -9.22 19.89 -6.41
CA LEU A 89 -8.36 18.69 -6.30
C LEU A 89 -8.11 17.97 -7.63
N ASN A 90 -9.07 17.95 -8.55
CA ASN A 90 -8.86 17.36 -9.88
C ASN A 90 -7.85 18.14 -10.73
N THR A 91 -7.70 19.46 -10.54
CA THR A 91 -6.64 20.25 -11.16
C THR A 91 -5.26 19.79 -10.65
N TRP A 92 -5.13 19.56 -9.35
CA TRP A 92 -3.91 18.97 -8.79
C TRP A 92 -3.64 17.57 -9.35
N SER A 93 -4.65 16.71 -9.41
CA SER A 93 -4.54 15.38 -10.05
C SER A 93 -4.00 15.50 -11.49
N ALA A 94 -4.55 16.41 -12.30
CA ALA A 94 -4.11 16.63 -13.66
C ALA A 94 -2.65 17.11 -13.75
N ALA A 95 -2.22 18.00 -12.85
CA ALA A 95 -0.85 18.49 -12.83
C ALA A 95 0.19 17.39 -12.51
N TYR A 96 -0.13 16.45 -11.61
CA TYR A 96 0.74 15.29 -11.36
C TYR A 96 0.69 14.27 -12.50
N ILE A 97 -0.44 14.10 -13.18
CA ILE A 97 -0.52 13.29 -14.41
C ILE A 97 0.38 13.89 -15.49
N GLU A 98 0.33 15.22 -15.69
CA GLU A 98 1.18 15.92 -16.66
C GLU A 98 2.67 15.73 -16.34
N GLN A 99 3.06 15.81 -15.07
CA GLN A 99 4.43 15.50 -14.63
C GLN A 99 4.85 14.08 -15.02
N ALA A 100 3.97 13.09 -14.84
CA ALA A 100 4.26 11.71 -15.26
C ALA A 100 4.39 11.58 -16.79
N GLN A 101 3.48 12.22 -17.54
CA GLN A 101 3.47 12.23 -19.00
C GLN A 101 4.73 12.89 -19.58
N ALA A 102 5.23 13.96 -18.96
CA ALA A 102 6.47 14.62 -19.37
C ALA A 102 7.69 13.67 -19.36
N HIS A 103 7.67 12.63 -18.51
CA HIS A 103 8.73 11.63 -18.36
C HIS A 103 8.38 10.27 -18.96
N ILE A 104 7.29 10.16 -19.73
CA ILE A 104 6.77 8.87 -20.23
C ILE A 104 7.81 8.06 -21.03
N LYS A 105 8.72 8.74 -21.72
CA LYS A 105 9.78 8.11 -22.54
C LYS A 105 10.86 7.42 -21.70
N GLU A 106 10.95 7.72 -20.41
CA GLU A 106 11.89 7.12 -19.47
C GLU A 106 11.31 5.86 -18.81
N PHE A 107 9.99 5.66 -18.92
CA PHE A 107 9.32 4.55 -18.26
C PHE A 107 9.59 3.22 -18.98
N PRO A 108 10.00 2.17 -18.23
CA PRO A 108 10.15 0.85 -18.81
C PRO A 108 8.78 0.31 -19.22
N ALA A 109 8.73 -0.32 -20.39
CA ALA A 109 7.56 -1.08 -20.84
C ALA A 109 7.14 -2.13 -19.79
N PRO A 110 5.84 -2.49 -19.72
CA PRO A 110 5.39 -3.65 -18.96
C PRO A 110 6.21 -4.89 -19.31
N SER A 111 6.59 -5.64 -18.28
CA SER A 111 7.37 -6.87 -18.44
C SER A 111 7.00 -7.88 -17.35
N PRO A 112 7.35 -9.17 -17.52
CA PRO A 112 7.07 -10.19 -16.50
C PRO A 112 7.57 -9.88 -15.09
N LYS A 113 8.62 -9.05 -14.99
CA LYS A 113 9.25 -8.64 -13.74
C LYS A 113 8.68 -7.34 -13.16
N LYS A 114 7.92 -6.57 -13.95
CA LYS A 114 7.33 -5.28 -13.54
C LYS A 114 6.06 -5.01 -14.33
N CYS A 115 4.97 -5.62 -13.89
CA CYS A 115 3.64 -5.48 -14.48
C CYS A 115 2.49 -5.32 -13.45
N GLY A 116 2.82 -5.05 -12.20
CA GLY A 116 1.82 -4.73 -11.18
C GLY A 116 1.52 -3.24 -11.09
N ILE A 117 0.93 -2.82 -9.97
CA ILE A 117 0.61 -1.41 -9.64
C ILE A 117 1.82 -0.47 -9.73
N SER A 118 3.05 -0.95 -9.56
CA SER A 118 4.24 -0.09 -9.68
C SER A 118 4.69 0.18 -11.12
N ASN A 119 4.05 -0.45 -12.11
CA ASN A 119 4.36 -0.17 -13.51
C ASN A 119 3.74 1.17 -13.92
N ASP A 120 4.60 2.07 -14.39
CA ASP A 120 4.28 3.45 -14.69
C ASP A 120 3.33 3.60 -15.87
N ILE A 121 3.59 2.88 -16.97
CA ILE A 121 2.76 2.94 -18.18
C ILE A 121 1.35 2.43 -17.88
N MET A 122 1.20 1.26 -17.28
CA MET A 122 -0.12 0.71 -17.00
C MET A 122 -0.89 1.50 -15.95
N SER A 123 -0.21 2.02 -14.93
CA SER A 123 -0.84 2.89 -13.93
C SER A 123 -1.31 4.21 -14.54
N LEU A 124 -0.50 4.79 -15.43
CA LEU A 124 -0.83 6.02 -16.13
C LEU A 124 -2.01 5.80 -17.09
N LEU A 125 -2.02 4.72 -17.86
CA LEU A 125 -3.14 4.34 -18.72
C LEU A 125 -4.43 4.18 -17.91
N ALA A 126 -4.38 3.41 -16.81
CA ALA A 126 -5.55 3.18 -15.96
C ALA A 126 -6.09 4.49 -15.36
N LEU A 127 -5.21 5.32 -14.78
CA LEU A 127 -5.62 6.59 -14.19
C LEU A 127 -6.14 7.57 -15.25
N TYR A 128 -5.43 7.69 -16.38
CA TYR A 128 -5.83 8.56 -17.49
C TYR A 128 -7.19 8.14 -18.06
N ALA A 129 -7.41 6.86 -18.33
CA ALA A 129 -8.69 6.34 -18.82
C ALA A 129 -9.86 6.75 -17.91
N VAL A 130 -9.67 6.64 -16.59
CA VAL A 130 -10.69 7.00 -15.60
C VAL A 130 -10.90 8.52 -15.54
N THR A 131 -9.83 9.32 -15.53
CA THR A 131 -9.96 10.79 -15.44
C THR A 131 -10.45 11.45 -16.72
N ALA A 132 -10.06 10.93 -17.88
CA ALA A 132 -10.42 11.45 -19.19
C ALA A 132 -11.70 10.81 -19.75
N GLN A 133 -12.22 9.76 -19.10
CA GLN A 133 -13.36 8.95 -19.55
C GLN A 133 -13.13 8.41 -20.98
N ASP A 134 -11.91 7.94 -21.24
CA ASP A 134 -11.48 7.47 -22.55
C ASP A 134 -11.50 5.93 -22.66
N PRO A 135 -12.45 5.34 -23.41
CA PRO A 135 -12.53 3.89 -23.58
C PRO A 135 -11.42 3.32 -24.46
N ASP A 136 -10.76 4.11 -25.32
CA ASP A 136 -9.66 3.60 -26.15
C ASP A 136 -8.39 3.38 -25.32
N THR A 137 -8.11 4.26 -24.35
CA THR A 137 -7.05 4.02 -23.35
C THR A 137 -7.29 2.73 -22.55
N VAL A 138 -8.55 2.33 -22.31
CA VAL A 138 -8.84 1.04 -21.66
C VAL A 138 -8.41 -0.15 -22.51
N LYS A 139 -8.60 -0.06 -23.84
CA LYS A 139 -8.13 -1.10 -24.77
C LYS A 139 -6.61 -1.19 -24.75
N GLU A 140 -5.91 -0.05 -24.76
CA GLU A 140 -4.44 -0.02 -24.64
C GLU A 140 -3.95 -0.68 -23.34
N LEU A 141 -4.66 -0.48 -22.22
CA LEU A 141 -4.35 -1.17 -20.97
C LEU A 141 -4.55 -2.70 -21.10
N CYS A 142 -5.62 -3.13 -21.76
CA CYS A 142 -5.92 -4.56 -21.98
C CYS A 142 -4.95 -5.21 -22.98
N ASP A 143 -4.43 -4.47 -23.97
CA ASP A 143 -3.43 -4.97 -24.92
C ASP A 143 -2.12 -5.42 -24.24
N HIS A 144 -1.84 -4.93 -23.03
CA HIS A 144 -0.72 -5.38 -22.22
C HIS A 144 -0.93 -6.75 -21.54
N ALA A 145 -2.12 -7.35 -21.66
CA ALA A 145 -2.43 -8.66 -21.08
C ALA A 145 -1.49 -9.77 -21.56
N ALA A 146 -0.93 -9.65 -22.77
CA ALA A 146 0.07 -10.61 -23.28
C ALA A 146 1.23 -10.85 -22.30
N VAL A 147 1.69 -9.80 -21.60
CA VAL A 147 2.74 -9.91 -20.58
C VAL A 147 2.26 -10.73 -19.36
N MET A 148 0.96 -10.67 -19.05
CA MET A 148 0.38 -11.46 -17.96
C MET A 148 0.31 -12.94 -18.33
N LEU A 149 0.36 -13.30 -19.61
CA LEU A 149 0.26 -14.70 -20.04
C LEU A 149 1.63 -15.41 -20.08
N GLU A 150 2.73 -14.69 -19.86
CA GLU A 150 4.08 -15.28 -19.83
C GLU A 150 4.35 -16.08 -18.53
N ASP A 151 4.94 -17.27 -18.64
CA ASP A 151 5.15 -18.20 -17.52
C ASP A 151 5.97 -17.60 -16.37
N GLU A 152 6.97 -16.77 -16.69
CA GLU A 152 7.86 -16.12 -15.73
C GLU A 152 7.23 -14.95 -14.98
N THR A 153 6.04 -14.51 -15.37
CA THR A 153 5.41 -13.32 -14.79
C THR A 153 5.10 -13.51 -13.32
N SER A 154 5.51 -12.52 -12.51
CA SER A 154 5.23 -12.50 -11.08
C SER A 154 3.71 -12.47 -10.85
N ASN A 155 3.24 -13.13 -9.79
CA ASN A 155 1.82 -13.06 -9.41
C ASN A 155 1.52 -11.98 -8.38
N GLU A 156 2.52 -11.49 -7.65
CA GLU A 156 2.26 -10.59 -6.52
C GLU A 156 1.76 -9.21 -6.93
N TRP A 157 1.28 -8.43 -5.96
CA TRP A 157 0.52 -7.23 -6.26
C TRP A 157 1.42 -6.08 -6.75
N LEU A 158 2.63 -5.89 -6.21
CA LEU A 158 3.42 -4.72 -6.56
C LEU A 158 3.97 -4.76 -8.00
N PHE A 159 4.46 -5.92 -8.42
CA PHE A 159 5.17 -6.10 -9.69
C PHE A 159 4.53 -7.16 -10.61
N GLY A 160 3.43 -7.77 -10.22
CA GLY A 160 2.86 -8.92 -10.92
C GLY A 160 1.38 -8.82 -11.25
N ARG A 161 0.83 -9.95 -11.71
CA ARG A 161 -0.55 -10.12 -12.19
C ARG A 161 -1.60 -9.59 -11.22
N ALA A 162 -1.44 -9.80 -9.91
CA ALA A 162 -2.41 -9.33 -8.92
C ALA A 162 -2.52 -7.80 -8.88
N GLY A 163 -1.44 -7.07 -9.20
CA GLY A 163 -1.49 -5.62 -9.36
C GLY A 163 -2.19 -5.18 -10.62
N TYR A 164 -1.99 -5.93 -11.72
CA TYR A 164 -2.72 -5.70 -12.96
C TYR A 164 -4.23 -5.90 -12.79
N LEU A 165 -4.65 -6.93 -12.05
CA LEU A 165 -6.05 -7.12 -11.68
C LEU A 165 -6.65 -5.91 -10.95
N TYR A 166 -5.88 -5.24 -10.10
CA TYR A 166 -6.32 -3.98 -9.47
C TYR A 166 -6.59 -2.89 -10.52
N LEU A 167 -5.67 -2.69 -11.47
CA LEU A 167 -5.80 -1.69 -12.53
C LEU A 167 -7.03 -1.96 -13.41
N LEU A 168 -7.29 -3.22 -13.75
CA LEU A 168 -8.51 -3.63 -14.47
C LEU A 168 -9.78 -3.29 -13.68
N ARG A 169 -9.83 -3.56 -12.37
CA ARG A 169 -10.97 -3.17 -11.54
C ARG A 169 -11.16 -1.66 -11.47
N LEU A 170 -10.06 -0.90 -11.44
CA LEU A 170 -10.11 0.57 -11.39
C LEU A 170 -10.82 1.13 -12.63
N VAL A 171 -10.43 0.68 -13.82
CA VAL A 171 -11.12 1.09 -15.06
C VAL A 171 -12.53 0.51 -15.15
N ARG A 172 -12.77 -0.73 -14.71
CA ARG A 172 -14.12 -1.36 -14.68
C ARG A 172 -15.15 -0.49 -13.96
N GLY A 173 -14.78 0.10 -12.82
CA GLY A 173 -15.66 0.97 -12.05
C GLY A 173 -16.09 2.23 -12.80
N ALA A 174 -15.20 2.80 -13.63
CA ALA A 174 -15.47 4.05 -14.36
C ALA A 174 -16.34 3.84 -15.61
N PHE A 175 -16.32 2.65 -16.21
CA PHE A 175 -17.00 2.35 -17.47
C PHE A 175 -18.20 1.41 -17.32
N ALA A 176 -18.83 1.39 -16.14
CA ALA A 176 -19.95 0.48 -15.80
C ALA A 176 -21.17 0.52 -16.76
N HIS A 177 -21.27 1.54 -17.61
CA HIS A 177 -22.34 1.69 -18.61
C HIS A 177 -21.91 1.37 -20.06
N ASN A 178 -20.64 1.08 -20.29
CA ASN A 178 -20.12 0.72 -21.61
C ASN A 178 -19.91 -0.80 -21.69
N LYS A 179 -20.88 -1.52 -22.28
CA LYS A 179 -20.88 -2.99 -22.30
C LYS A 179 -19.66 -3.59 -22.98
N ASP A 180 -19.27 -3.06 -24.14
CA ASP A 180 -18.15 -3.59 -24.91
C ASP A 180 -16.83 -3.45 -24.15
N VAL A 181 -16.65 -2.35 -23.42
CA VAL A 181 -15.48 -2.13 -22.55
C VAL A 181 -15.51 -3.05 -21.34
N ILE A 182 -16.68 -3.26 -20.73
CA ILE A 182 -16.82 -4.17 -19.59
C ILE A 182 -16.52 -5.62 -20.01
N GLU A 183 -17.06 -6.08 -21.13
CA GLU A 183 -16.78 -7.41 -21.69
C GLU A 183 -15.28 -7.61 -21.92
N LEU A 184 -14.61 -6.64 -22.55
CA LEU A 184 -13.15 -6.68 -22.73
C LEU A 184 -12.39 -6.79 -21.41
N ILE A 185 -12.76 -5.99 -20.40
CA ILE A 185 -12.09 -6.02 -19.09
C ILE A 185 -12.31 -7.36 -18.40
N GLU A 186 -13.54 -7.90 -18.45
CA GLU A 186 -13.91 -9.16 -17.82
C GLU A 186 -13.19 -10.34 -18.47
N ASP A 187 -13.18 -10.44 -19.80
CA ASP A 187 -12.42 -11.45 -20.53
C ASP A 187 -10.92 -11.39 -20.20
N THR A 188 -10.35 -10.18 -20.18
CA THR A 188 -8.94 -9.96 -19.82
C THR A 188 -8.66 -10.40 -18.39
N ALA A 189 -9.55 -10.06 -17.44
CA ALA A 189 -9.39 -10.43 -16.04
C ALA A 189 -9.46 -11.94 -15.83
N ASP A 190 -10.35 -12.64 -16.54
CA ASP A 190 -10.51 -14.09 -16.46
C ASP A 190 -9.23 -14.80 -16.93
N GLU A 191 -8.66 -14.42 -18.07
CA GLU A 191 -7.39 -14.99 -18.56
C GLU A 191 -6.24 -14.80 -17.55
N VAL A 192 -6.16 -13.62 -16.93
CA VAL A 192 -5.13 -13.29 -15.94
C VAL A 192 -5.33 -14.13 -14.66
N ILE A 193 -6.56 -14.27 -14.16
CA ILE A 193 -6.86 -15.08 -12.99
C ILE A 193 -6.52 -16.55 -13.27
N GLU A 194 -6.92 -17.08 -14.43
CA GLU A 194 -6.61 -18.45 -14.82
C GLU A 194 -5.10 -18.71 -14.82
N ASN A 195 -4.29 -17.78 -15.35
CA ASN A 195 -2.83 -17.87 -15.31
C ASN A 195 -2.28 -17.85 -13.88
N ILE A 196 -2.78 -16.98 -13.00
CA ILE A 196 -2.40 -17.00 -11.58
C ILE A 196 -2.75 -18.36 -10.95
N MET A 197 -3.92 -18.91 -11.27
CA MET A 197 -4.42 -20.15 -10.70
C MET A 197 -3.66 -21.39 -11.19
N GLN A 198 -3.21 -21.39 -12.45
CA GLN A 198 -2.38 -22.45 -13.04
C GLN A 198 -0.91 -22.38 -12.61
N SER A 199 -0.45 -21.22 -12.14
CA SER A 199 0.95 -21.06 -11.73
C SER A 199 1.35 -21.91 -10.49
N PRO A 200 2.63 -22.31 -10.39
CA PRO A 200 3.09 -23.16 -9.29
C PRO A 200 2.86 -22.58 -7.89
N ARG A 201 2.42 -23.45 -6.97
CA ARG A 201 2.22 -23.12 -5.54
C ARG A 201 3.32 -23.70 -4.64
N PRO A 202 3.67 -23.04 -3.52
CA PRO A 202 3.22 -21.70 -3.12
C PRO A 202 3.75 -20.65 -4.10
N TRP A 203 2.98 -19.57 -4.33
CA TRP A 203 3.44 -18.47 -5.17
C TRP A 203 4.70 -17.84 -4.59
N LYS A 204 5.67 -17.56 -5.46
CA LYS A 204 6.98 -17.02 -5.05
C LYS A 204 7.29 -15.75 -5.81
N TRP A 205 7.92 -14.82 -5.09
CA TRP A 205 8.56 -13.64 -5.66
C TRP A 205 10.03 -13.62 -5.22
N HIS A 206 10.96 -13.45 -6.17
CA HIS A 206 12.40 -13.66 -5.97
C HIS A 206 12.73 -14.95 -5.19
N GLY A 207 12.07 -16.05 -5.56
CA GLY A 207 12.28 -17.38 -4.96
C GLY A 207 11.71 -17.58 -3.54
N LYS A 208 11.09 -16.56 -2.94
CA LYS A 208 10.52 -16.63 -1.58
C LYS A 208 8.99 -16.64 -1.62
N ALA A 209 8.39 -17.49 -0.79
CA ALA A 209 6.93 -17.54 -0.62
C ALA A 209 6.49 -16.51 0.42
N TYR A 210 6.20 -15.28 -0.01
CA TYR A 210 5.75 -14.21 0.88
C TYR A 210 4.31 -14.42 1.34
N VAL A 211 3.99 -13.90 2.53
CA VAL A 211 2.65 -14.00 3.13
C VAL A 211 1.84 -12.72 2.99
N GLY A 212 2.49 -11.56 3.15
CA GLY A 212 1.83 -10.25 3.28
C GLY A 212 1.18 -9.69 2.00
N ALA A 213 0.50 -8.54 2.14
CA ALA A 213 -0.38 -7.99 1.11
C ALA A 213 0.32 -7.53 -0.16
N VAL A 214 1.56 -7.05 -0.05
CA VAL A 214 2.27 -6.44 -1.19
C VAL A 214 2.90 -7.49 -2.10
N HIS A 215 3.61 -8.46 -1.52
CA HIS A 215 4.40 -9.45 -2.27
C HIS A 215 3.91 -10.90 -2.13
N GLY A 216 2.87 -11.14 -1.34
CA GLY A 216 2.55 -12.46 -0.82
C GLY A 216 1.17 -12.99 -1.13
N ALA A 217 0.92 -14.21 -0.64
CA ALA A 217 -0.29 -14.97 -0.92
C ALA A 217 -1.58 -14.26 -0.50
N ILE A 218 -1.60 -13.52 0.62
CA ILE A 218 -2.83 -12.79 1.01
C ILE A 218 -3.18 -11.71 0.00
N GLY A 219 -2.17 -11.03 -0.55
CA GLY A 219 -2.32 -10.05 -1.62
C GLY A 219 -2.95 -10.68 -2.85
N ILE A 220 -2.36 -11.76 -3.33
CA ILE A 220 -2.81 -12.46 -4.52
C ILE A 220 -4.25 -12.96 -4.37
N ILE A 221 -4.57 -13.63 -3.25
CA ILE A 221 -5.94 -14.10 -2.96
C ILE A 221 -6.93 -12.94 -2.93
N THR A 222 -6.56 -11.82 -2.30
CA THR A 222 -7.42 -10.63 -2.21
C THR A 222 -7.75 -10.09 -3.59
N GLN A 223 -6.74 -9.94 -4.44
CA GLN A 223 -6.92 -9.38 -5.77
C GLN A 223 -7.78 -10.29 -6.68
N ILE A 224 -7.61 -11.61 -6.61
CA ILE A 224 -8.46 -12.55 -7.34
C ILE A 224 -9.92 -12.42 -6.87
N VAL A 225 -10.17 -12.52 -5.57
CA VAL A 225 -11.52 -12.57 -5.01
C VAL A 225 -12.28 -11.25 -5.18
N LEU A 226 -11.59 -10.11 -5.12
CA LEU A 226 -12.21 -8.81 -5.40
C LEU A 226 -12.49 -8.60 -6.90
N THR A 227 -11.74 -9.27 -7.79
CA THR A 227 -12.00 -9.22 -9.24
C THR A 227 -13.16 -10.12 -9.62
N ASP A 228 -13.09 -11.39 -9.23
CA ASP A 228 -14.17 -12.37 -9.40
C ASP A 228 -14.34 -13.22 -8.12
N PRO A 229 -15.41 -12.96 -7.35
CA PRO A 229 -15.75 -13.73 -6.15
C PRO A 229 -15.99 -15.24 -6.37
N SER A 230 -16.26 -15.69 -7.60
CA SER A 230 -16.52 -17.10 -7.91
C SER A 230 -15.34 -18.01 -7.56
N TRP A 231 -14.12 -17.46 -7.59
CA TRP A 231 -12.87 -18.17 -7.26
C TRP A 231 -12.65 -18.40 -5.76
N ALA A 232 -13.43 -17.76 -4.87
CA ALA A 232 -13.21 -17.87 -3.43
C ALA A 232 -13.26 -19.33 -2.93
N SER A 233 -14.21 -20.13 -3.39
CA SER A 233 -14.32 -21.55 -3.01
C SER A 233 -13.08 -22.38 -3.37
N LYS A 234 -12.42 -22.06 -4.49
CA LYS A 234 -11.20 -22.73 -4.96
C LYS A 234 -9.96 -22.29 -4.18
N LEU A 235 -10.02 -21.17 -3.46
CA LEU A 235 -8.92 -20.60 -2.67
C LEU A 235 -9.09 -20.83 -1.16
N GLU A 236 -10.19 -21.47 -0.72
CA GLU A 236 -10.51 -21.65 0.69
C GLU A 236 -9.44 -22.48 1.43
N ALA A 237 -8.92 -23.52 0.79
CA ALA A 237 -7.86 -24.36 1.35
C ALA A 237 -6.54 -23.58 1.53
N GLU A 238 -6.13 -22.81 0.51
CA GLU A 238 -4.93 -21.97 0.59
C GLU A 238 -5.06 -20.87 1.64
N LEU A 239 -6.21 -20.19 1.69
CA LEU A 239 -6.47 -19.19 2.73
C LEU A 239 -6.44 -19.85 4.11
N GLY A 240 -7.10 -20.99 4.27
CA GLY A 240 -7.09 -21.77 5.51
C GLY A 240 -5.68 -22.17 5.96
N ALA A 241 -4.80 -22.56 5.02
CA ALA A 241 -3.40 -22.84 5.33
C ALA A 241 -2.64 -21.57 5.73
N LEU A 242 -2.87 -20.46 5.02
CA LEU A 242 -2.23 -19.17 5.30
C LEU A 242 -2.54 -18.66 6.70
N LEU A 243 -3.81 -18.76 7.12
CA LEU A 243 -4.27 -18.40 8.47
C LEU A 243 -3.60 -19.23 9.58
N SER A 244 -3.06 -20.41 9.27
CA SER A 244 -2.35 -21.25 10.26
C SER A 244 -0.96 -20.74 10.60
N TYR A 245 -0.40 -19.82 9.81
CA TYR A 245 0.93 -19.24 10.06
C TYR A 245 0.91 -18.04 11.01
N GLN A 246 -0.25 -17.70 11.60
CA GLN A 246 -0.31 -16.66 12.63
C GLN A 246 0.53 -17.08 13.84
N TYR A 247 1.44 -16.21 14.27
CA TYR A 247 2.25 -16.43 15.46
C TYR A 247 1.41 -16.40 16.74
N GLU A 248 2.00 -16.86 17.83
CA GLU A 248 1.40 -16.72 19.17
C GLU A 248 1.11 -15.26 19.53
N SER A 249 1.92 -14.31 19.05
CA SER A 249 1.71 -12.87 19.22
C SER A 249 0.50 -12.30 18.47
N GLY A 250 -0.07 -13.05 17.52
CA GLY A 250 -1.08 -12.54 16.58
C GLY A 250 -0.51 -11.98 15.27
N ASN A 251 0.81 -11.79 15.18
CA ASN A 251 1.45 -11.34 13.95
C ASN A 251 1.57 -12.46 12.89
N PHE A 252 2.04 -12.12 11.69
CA PHE A 252 2.33 -13.06 10.61
C PHE A 252 3.80 -13.00 10.16
N PRO A 253 4.37 -14.11 9.67
CA PRO A 253 5.68 -14.10 9.03
C PRO A 253 5.69 -13.21 7.79
N SER A 254 6.85 -12.66 7.44
CA SER A 254 7.00 -11.98 6.14
C SER A 254 6.95 -12.98 4.97
N SER A 255 7.54 -14.16 5.14
CA SER A 255 7.63 -15.22 4.15
C SER A 255 7.77 -16.59 4.81
N LEU A 256 7.57 -17.65 4.02
CA LEU A 256 7.68 -19.04 4.42
C LEU A 256 9.03 -19.64 3.97
N PRO A 257 9.65 -20.51 4.79
CA PRO A 257 9.21 -20.94 6.13
C PRO A 257 9.22 -19.79 7.16
N PRO A 258 8.36 -19.83 8.21
CA PRO A 258 8.23 -18.74 9.17
C PRO A 258 9.56 -18.37 9.83
N GLY A 259 9.91 -17.10 9.76
CA GLY A 259 11.13 -16.55 10.33
C GLY A 259 10.92 -15.96 11.74
N ARG A 260 11.65 -14.87 12.02
CA ARG A 260 11.46 -14.14 13.28
C ARG A 260 10.22 -13.26 13.20
N ASP A 261 9.40 -13.29 14.23
CA ASP A 261 8.28 -12.37 14.43
C ASP A 261 8.80 -10.95 14.71
N LYS A 262 8.72 -10.06 13.71
CA LYS A 262 9.31 -8.71 13.81
C LYS A 262 8.48 -7.62 13.14
N LEU A 263 8.09 -7.83 11.88
CA LEU A 263 7.48 -6.80 11.04
C LEU A 263 5.97 -6.76 11.30
N VAL A 264 5.47 -5.59 11.69
CA VAL A 264 4.04 -5.29 11.88
C VAL A 264 3.72 -4.16 10.91
N GLN A 265 3.64 -4.51 9.63
CA GLN A 265 3.54 -3.58 8.50
C GLN A 265 2.50 -4.10 7.50
N VAL A 266 1.97 -3.23 6.63
CA VAL A 266 1.04 -3.65 5.56
C VAL A 266 1.75 -4.56 4.56
N CYS A 267 2.99 -4.24 4.16
CA CYS A 267 3.76 -5.13 3.29
C CYS A 267 4.07 -6.49 3.91
N HIS A 268 4.38 -6.51 5.22
CA HIS A 268 4.79 -7.71 5.94
C HIS A 268 4.28 -7.70 7.38
N GLY A 269 3.28 -8.54 7.65
CA GLY A 269 2.76 -8.78 9.00
C GLY A 269 1.25 -8.64 9.11
N ALA A 270 0.77 -8.56 10.35
CA ALA A 270 -0.65 -8.49 10.71
C ALA A 270 -1.43 -7.39 9.98
N PRO A 271 -0.96 -6.13 9.84
CA PRO A 271 -1.76 -5.05 9.24
C PRO A 271 -2.29 -5.39 7.85
N GLY A 272 -1.42 -5.83 6.94
CA GLY A 272 -1.83 -6.17 5.57
C GLY A 272 -2.70 -7.42 5.49
N VAL A 273 -2.51 -8.37 6.41
CA VAL A 273 -3.39 -9.55 6.51
C VAL A 273 -4.78 -9.14 6.99
N VAL A 274 -4.89 -8.31 8.02
CA VAL A 274 -6.17 -7.83 8.55
C VAL A 274 -6.95 -7.06 7.51
N THR A 275 -6.34 -6.06 6.85
CA THR A 275 -7.02 -5.24 5.84
C THR A 275 -7.54 -6.09 4.68
N SER A 276 -6.75 -7.07 4.24
CA SER A 276 -7.14 -8.03 3.23
C SER A 276 -8.33 -8.90 3.66
N LEU A 277 -8.24 -9.51 4.85
CA LEU A 277 -9.28 -10.39 5.37
C LEU A 277 -10.61 -9.66 5.56
N LEU A 278 -10.60 -8.41 6.02
CA LEU A 278 -11.82 -7.60 6.13
C LEU A 278 -12.54 -7.45 4.79
N SER A 279 -11.80 -7.24 3.70
CA SER A 279 -12.38 -7.09 2.35
C SER A 279 -12.95 -8.38 1.79
N ILE A 280 -12.32 -9.51 2.05
CA ILE A 280 -12.69 -10.78 1.42
C ILE A 280 -13.51 -11.71 2.32
N ARG A 281 -13.63 -11.42 3.62
CA ARG A 281 -14.27 -12.29 4.62
C ARG A 281 -15.59 -12.86 4.13
N LYS A 282 -16.47 -12.01 3.60
CA LYS A 282 -17.84 -12.36 3.17
C LYS A 282 -17.90 -13.46 2.09
N TYR A 283 -16.81 -13.70 1.37
CA TYR A 283 -16.72 -14.70 0.31
C TYR A 283 -16.23 -16.07 0.81
N PHE A 284 -15.85 -16.18 2.09
CA PHE A 284 -15.35 -17.42 2.70
C PHE A 284 -16.21 -17.83 3.92
N PRO A 285 -17.48 -18.21 3.72
CA PRO A 285 -18.38 -18.57 4.82
C PRO A 285 -17.85 -19.71 5.69
N GLY A 286 -17.15 -20.69 5.11
CA GLY A 286 -16.52 -21.80 5.84
C GLY A 286 -15.37 -21.37 6.76
N LEU A 287 -14.81 -20.18 6.56
CA LEU A 287 -13.71 -19.63 7.35
C LEU A 287 -14.11 -18.41 8.20
N HIS A 288 -15.36 -17.94 8.17
CA HIS A 288 -15.80 -16.72 8.84
C HIS A 288 -15.33 -16.61 10.30
N GLU A 289 -15.66 -17.60 11.13
CA GLU A 289 -15.28 -17.57 12.55
C GLU A 289 -13.76 -17.60 12.75
N ARG A 290 -13.05 -18.31 11.88
CA ARG A 290 -11.60 -18.40 11.94
C ARG A 290 -10.96 -17.07 11.55
N ILE A 291 -11.46 -16.43 10.49
CA ILE A 291 -11.06 -15.11 10.05
C ILE A 291 -11.27 -14.10 11.18
N ASP A 292 -12.43 -14.12 11.85
CA ASP A 292 -12.73 -13.22 12.97
C ASP A 292 -11.74 -13.38 14.13
N ARG A 293 -11.46 -14.62 14.53
CA ARG A 293 -10.47 -14.90 15.58
C ARG A 293 -9.07 -14.44 15.19
N VAL A 294 -8.67 -14.67 13.94
CA VAL A 294 -7.38 -14.22 13.42
C VAL A 294 -7.28 -12.70 13.43
N ILE A 295 -8.32 -12.00 12.94
CA ILE A 295 -8.37 -10.53 12.92
C ILE A 295 -8.28 -9.98 14.34
N ALA A 296 -9.06 -10.51 15.29
CA ALA A 296 -9.04 -10.06 16.67
C ALA A 296 -7.63 -10.15 17.28
N LYS A 297 -6.99 -11.31 17.15
CA LYS A 297 -5.63 -11.54 17.67
C LYS A 297 -4.57 -10.70 16.94
N ALA A 298 -4.72 -10.51 15.63
CA ALA A 298 -3.82 -9.67 14.86
C ALA A 298 -3.93 -8.19 15.27
N ARG A 299 -5.14 -7.71 15.59
CA ARG A 299 -5.34 -6.34 16.11
C ARG A 299 -4.73 -6.12 17.48
N GLU A 300 -4.71 -7.12 18.35
CA GLU A 300 -3.96 -7.06 19.61
C GLU A 300 -2.46 -6.83 19.35
N CYS A 301 -1.86 -7.56 18.41
CA CYS A 301 -0.48 -7.34 18.00
C CYS A 301 -0.26 -5.93 17.43
N ILE A 302 -1.16 -5.45 16.57
CA ILE A 302 -1.05 -4.12 15.96
C ILE A 302 -1.15 -3.04 17.04
N TRP A 303 -2.07 -3.19 17.99
CA TRP A 303 -2.23 -2.28 19.12
C TRP A 303 -0.97 -2.17 19.97
N GLU A 304 -0.28 -3.29 20.22
CA GLU A 304 0.93 -3.33 21.04
C GLU A 304 2.19 -2.84 20.29
N ARG A 305 2.32 -3.18 19.00
CA ARG A 305 3.59 -3.09 18.25
C ARG A 305 3.51 -2.26 16.97
N GLY A 306 2.36 -1.66 16.67
CA GLY A 306 2.08 -0.98 15.40
C GLY A 306 2.43 0.50 15.36
N LEU A 307 2.84 1.12 16.47
CA LEU A 307 3.35 2.49 16.53
C LEU A 307 4.83 2.53 16.11
N LEU A 308 5.06 2.41 14.80
CA LEU A 308 6.39 2.29 14.20
C LEU A 308 7.21 3.59 14.28
N THR A 309 8.53 3.44 14.33
CA THR A 309 9.49 4.57 14.26
C THR A 309 9.78 5.04 12.84
N LYS A 310 9.35 4.28 11.84
CA LYS A 310 9.34 4.73 10.45
C LYS A 310 8.36 5.87 10.27
N GLU A 311 8.72 6.79 9.39
CA GLU A 311 7.86 7.90 9.03
C GLU A 311 6.45 7.40 8.67
N PRO A 312 5.38 8.02 9.21
CA PRO A 312 4.04 7.52 9.01
C PRO A 312 3.66 7.47 7.52
N CYS A 313 3.33 6.28 7.05
CA CYS A 313 2.94 5.97 5.68
C CYS A 313 2.09 4.69 5.64
N ILE A 314 1.48 4.39 4.49
CA ILE A 314 0.59 3.24 4.33
C ILE A 314 1.36 1.91 4.37
N CYS A 315 2.47 1.76 3.65
CA CYS A 315 3.12 0.47 3.47
C CYS A 315 3.67 -0.11 4.78
N HIS A 316 4.42 0.69 5.52
CA HIS A 316 5.20 0.23 6.66
C HIS A 316 5.40 1.31 7.72
N GLY A 317 4.40 2.17 7.89
CA GLY A 317 4.33 3.19 8.93
C GLY A 317 3.03 3.08 9.74
N ILE A 318 2.88 4.01 10.68
CA ILE A 318 1.72 4.05 11.59
C ILE A 318 0.40 4.21 10.82
N THR A 319 0.40 4.98 9.73
CA THR A 319 -0.79 5.28 8.93
C THR A 319 -1.48 4.03 8.38
N GLY A 320 -0.75 3.12 7.74
CA GLY A 320 -1.35 1.86 7.26
C GLY A 320 -1.75 0.91 8.38
N ASN A 321 -0.97 0.91 9.48
CA ASN A 321 -1.31 0.12 10.67
C ASN A 321 -2.62 0.60 11.32
N ALA A 322 -2.87 1.92 11.32
CA ALA A 322 -4.10 2.50 11.82
C ALA A 322 -5.32 1.97 11.06
N LEU A 323 -5.24 1.87 9.71
CA LEU A 323 -6.34 1.38 8.87
C LEU A 323 -6.73 -0.08 9.14
N ALA A 324 -5.88 -0.87 9.80
CA ALA A 324 -6.21 -2.22 10.25
C ALA A 324 -6.94 -2.27 11.60
N LEU A 325 -7.01 -1.15 12.34
CA LEU A 325 -7.68 -1.02 13.64
C LEU A 325 -9.09 -0.44 13.50
N ASP A 326 -9.91 -0.59 14.55
CA ASP A 326 -11.29 -0.06 14.57
C ASP A 326 -11.52 0.98 15.67
N GLY A 327 -12.53 1.82 15.46
CA GLY A 327 -13.03 2.80 16.42
C GLY A 327 -11.92 3.65 17.04
N LYS A 328 -11.92 3.72 18.37
CA LYS A 328 -10.97 4.55 19.14
C LYS A 328 -9.51 4.17 18.95
N GLN A 329 -9.20 2.92 18.60
CA GLN A 329 -7.82 2.50 18.36
C GLN A 329 -7.27 3.09 17.06
N PHE A 330 -8.10 3.13 16.01
CA PHE A 330 -7.79 3.80 14.75
C PHE A 330 -7.56 5.31 14.96
N GLU A 331 -8.50 5.99 15.62
CA GLU A 331 -8.37 7.43 15.92
C GLU A 331 -7.10 7.75 16.73
N HIS A 332 -6.77 6.89 17.70
CA HIS A 332 -5.59 7.05 18.54
C HIS A 332 -4.29 6.90 17.74
N PHE A 333 -4.18 5.88 16.89
CA PHE A 333 -3.00 5.69 16.05
C PHE A 333 -2.76 6.89 15.13
N LEU A 334 -3.82 7.46 14.55
CA LEU A 334 -3.70 8.64 13.70
C LEU A 334 -3.16 9.86 14.46
N THR A 335 -3.30 9.94 15.78
CA THR A 335 -2.71 11.06 16.54
C THR A 335 -1.19 11.16 16.40
N TYR A 336 -0.51 10.03 16.15
CA TYR A 336 0.94 9.93 15.90
C TYR A 336 1.34 10.21 14.45
N THR A 337 0.39 10.46 13.56
CA THR A 337 0.65 10.72 12.13
C THR A 337 0.51 12.20 11.77
N THR A 338 0.42 13.08 12.77
CA THR A 338 0.37 14.53 12.55
C THR A 338 1.75 15.09 12.23
N GLY A 339 1.81 16.20 11.49
CA GLY A 339 3.08 16.87 11.19
C GLY A 339 3.84 17.33 12.45
N HIS A 340 3.14 17.57 13.57
CA HIS A 340 3.78 17.89 14.85
C HIS A 340 4.50 16.68 15.44
N GLU A 341 3.83 15.52 15.51
CA GLU A 341 4.41 14.30 16.06
C GLU A 341 5.60 13.82 15.21
N ILE A 342 5.51 13.90 13.88
CA ILE A 342 6.62 13.57 12.98
C ILE A 342 7.85 14.44 13.30
N LYS A 343 7.66 15.76 13.46
CA LYS A 343 8.75 16.68 13.83
C LYS A 343 9.30 16.39 15.23
N SER A 344 8.43 16.00 16.18
CA SER A 344 8.86 15.62 17.54
C SER A 344 9.71 14.35 17.52
N MET A 345 9.23 13.28 16.85
CA MET A 345 9.99 12.04 16.70
C MET A 345 11.35 12.26 16.02
N ALA A 346 11.40 13.13 15.01
CA ALA A 346 12.66 13.49 14.34
C ALA A 346 13.63 14.20 15.30
N LYS A 347 13.13 15.16 16.09
CA LYS A 347 13.92 15.88 17.09
C LYS A 347 14.49 14.94 18.16
N ASP A 348 13.73 13.92 18.53
CA ASP A 348 14.12 12.93 19.54
C ASP A 348 15.02 11.82 18.97
N GLY A 349 15.37 11.87 17.67
CA GLY A 349 16.20 10.86 17.01
C GLY A 349 15.50 9.51 16.83
N MET A 350 14.17 9.50 16.87
CA MET A 350 13.32 8.30 16.84
C MET A 350 12.62 8.08 15.49
N LEU A 351 12.83 8.96 14.51
CA LEU A 351 12.22 8.88 13.19
C LEU A 351 13.19 8.30 12.16
N GLU A 352 12.83 7.16 11.56
CA GLU A 352 13.42 6.68 10.31
C GLU A 352 12.67 7.33 9.14
N LYS A 353 13.35 8.21 8.40
CA LYS A 353 12.74 8.98 7.30
C LYS A 353 12.27 8.07 6.16
N SER A 354 11.23 8.48 5.47
CA SER A 354 10.79 7.80 4.25
C SER A 354 11.77 8.00 3.09
N ASP A 355 11.94 6.95 2.28
CA ASP A 355 12.68 7.02 1.02
C ASP A 355 11.90 7.78 -0.07
N ASP A 356 10.57 7.80 0.03
CA ASP A 356 9.67 8.53 -0.88
C ASP A 356 8.57 9.24 -0.07
N PRO A 357 8.88 10.45 0.42
CA PRO A 357 8.03 11.13 1.39
C PRO A 357 6.78 11.81 0.79
N SER A 358 6.66 11.88 -0.53
CA SER A 358 5.44 12.38 -1.20
C SER A 358 4.46 11.25 -1.55
N ALA A 359 4.97 10.06 -1.88
CA ALA A 359 4.23 8.94 -2.42
C ALA A 359 2.99 8.49 -1.63
N LEU A 360 2.05 7.87 -2.32
CA LEU A 360 0.85 7.28 -1.71
C LEU A 360 1.20 6.19 -0.68
N TRP A 361 2.08 5.25 -1.03
CA TRP A 361 2.34 4.13 -0.13
C TRP A 361 3.44 4.39 0.90
N CYS A 362 4.31 5.37 0.67
CA CYS A 362 5.48 5.62 1.52
C CYS A 362 5.51 7.03 2.13
N GLY A 363 4.57 7.91 1.83
CA GLY A 363 4.67 9.33 2.18
C GLY A 363 3.38 10.02 2.60
N GLU A 364 3.39 11.34 2.43
CA GLU A 364 2.35 12.28 2.82
C GLU A 364 1.03 12.01 2.10
N ALA A 365 1.05 11.58 0.83
CA ALA A 365 -0.19 11.26 0.13
C ALA A 365 -0.98 10.13 0.82
N GLY A 366 -0.30 9.10 1.31
CA GLY A 366 -0.93 8.04 2.10
C GLY A 366 -1.48 8.51 3.45
N ARG A 367 -0.80 9.48 4.08
CA ARG A 367 -1.28 10.10 5.31
C ARG A 367 -2.57 10.88 5.07
N ALA A 368 -2.63 11.66 4.01
CA ALA A 368 -3.83 12.39 3.61
C ALA A 368 -5.02 11.43 3.42
N TRP A 369 -4.82 10.31 2.71
CA TRP A 369 -5.86 9.29 2.54
C TRP A 369 -6.42 8.78 3.87
N ALA A 370 -5.57 8.41 4.82
CA ALA A 370 -6.05 7.89 6.11
C ALA A 370 -6.81 8.96 6.93
N TRP A 371 -6.44 10.23 6.82
CA TRP A 371 -7.19 11.33 7.43
C TRP A 371 -8.54 11.55 6.75
N ALA A 372 -8.64 11.41 5.43
CA ALA A 372 -9.91 11.44 4.72
C ALA A 372 -10.84 10.29 5.13
N VAL A 373 -10.28 9.08 5.31
CA VAL A 373 -11.01 7.93 5.85
C VAL A 373 -11.61 8.25 7.23
N ALA A 374 -10.83 8.88 8.10
CA ALA A 374 -11.31 9.29 9.42
C ALA A 374 -12.32 10.46 9.39
N ASP A 375 -12.14 11.43 8.49
CA ASP A 375 -13.02 12.60 8.36
C ASP A 375 -14.42 12.25 7.86
N LYS A 376 -14.48 11.33 6.90
CA LYS A 376 -15.73 10.93 6.24
C LYS A 376 -16.31 9.62 6.74
N ASP A 377 -15.70 9.02 7.77
CA ASP A 377 -16.06 7.71 8.32
C ASP A 377 -16.16 6.65 7.20
N LEU A 378 -15.16 6.63 6.30
CA LEU A 378 -15.13 5.70 5.18
C LEU A 378 -14.76 4.29 5.65
N ASP A 379 -15.10 3.29 4.84
CA ASP A 379 -14.51 1.96 4.96
C ASP A 379 -12.98 2.09 5.01
N LYS A 380 -12.33 1.45 6.00
CA LYS A 380 -10.88 1.54 6.24
C LYS A 380 -10.10 0.71 5.21
N ARG A 381 -10.09 1.20 3.97
CA ARG A 381 -9.45 0.58 2.81
C ARG A 381 -8.13 1.27 2.51
N LEU A 382 -7.20 0.52 1.92
CA LEU A 382 -5.90 0.98 1.45
C LEU A 382 -6.07 1.42 -0.02
N LEU A 383 -5.88 2.71 -0.29
CA LEU A 383 -5.97 3.27 -1.64
C LEU A 383 -4.93 2.62 -2.57
N GLY A 384 -5.38 2.11 -3.72
CA GLY A 384 -4.52 1.37 -4.65
C GLY A 384 -4.55 -0.16 -4.45
N TYR A 385 -5.29 -0.67 -3.46
CA TYR A 385 -5.27 -2.10 -3.12
C TYR A 385 -6.66 -2.73 -2.98
N ASN A 386 -7.51 -2.20 -2.11
CA ASN A 386 -8.83 -2.79 -1.80
C ASN A 386 -9.93 -1.74 -1.64
N ASP A 387 -9.69 -0.52 -2.12
CA ASP A 387 -10.60 0.63 -2.06
C ASP A 387 -11.78 0.55 -3.03
N ILE A 388 -11.65 -0.22 -4.11
CA ILE A 388 -12.64 -0.39 -5.19
C ILE A 388 -13.47 -1.67 -5.08
#